data_AF-A0A7K0PXC7-F1
#
_entry.id   AF-A0A7K0PXC7-F1
#
_cell.length_a   1.000
_cell.length_b   1.000
_cell.length_c   1.000
_cell.angle_alpha   90.00
_cell.angle_beta   90.00
_cell.angle_gamma   90.00
#
_symmetry.space_group_name_H-M   'P 1'
#
loop_
_entity.id
_entity.type
_entity.pdbx_description
1 polymer ?
#
loop_
_entity_poly.entity_id
_entity_poly.type
_entity_poly.pdbx_seq_one_letter_code
_entity_poly.pdbx_strand_id
1 'polypeptide(L)' 'MPRTQLSPADRGLAARVRQLHLIAAARVSAARATSPQQVADIVRVTVDDEVDTRTFAAIVTDCSAGLPRR' A
#
# COMPACT_ATOMS: atom_id res chain seq x y z
N MET A 1 -9.12 9.06 -29.05
CA MET A 1 -9.04 8.53 -27.67
C MET A 1 -8.84 9.69 -26.72
N PRO A 2 -9.84 10.12 -25.94
CA PRO A 2 -9.60 11.15 -24.95
C PRO A 2 -8.67 10.58 -23.88
N ARG A 3 -7.49 11.19 -23.70
CA ARG A 3 -6.66 10.93 -22.52
C ARG A 3 -7.39 11.58 -21.36
N THR A 4 -8.09 10.79 -20.54
CA THR A 4 -8.65 11.26 -19.27
C THR A 4 -7.51 11.85 -18.46
N GLN A 5 -7.38 13.18 -18.47
CA GLN A 5 -6.40 13.87 -17.65
C GLN A 5 -6.92 13.86 -16.22
N LEU A 6 -6.20 13.17 -15.34
CA LEU A 6 -6.47 13.18 -13.90
C LEU A 6 -6.42 14.63 -13.39
N SER A 7 -7.36 15.01 -12.52
CA SER A 7 -7.36 16.31 -11.87
C SER A 7 -6.05 16.50 -11.08
N PRO A 8 -5.54 17.74 -10.88
CA PRO A 8 -4.41 17.99 -9.98
C PRO A 8 -4.58 17.35 -8.59
N ALA A 9 -5.81 17.33 -8.06
CA ALA A 9 -6.13 16.68 -6.78
C ALA A 9 -5.92 15.15 -6.86
N ASP A 10 -6.43 14.50 -7.91
CA ASP A 10 -6.27 13.06 -8.13
C ASP A 10 -4.80 12.67 -8.29
N ARG A 11 -4.00 13.53 -8.95
CA ARG A 11 -2.55 13.33 -9.08
C ARG A 11 -1.85 13.41 -7.72
N GLY A 12 -2.26 14.34 -6.87
CA GLY A 12 -1.77 14.47 -5.49
C GLY A 12 -2.07 13.21 -4.67
N LEU A 13 -3.30 12.72 -4.74
CA LEU A 13 -3.72 11.48 -4.08
C LEU A 13 -2.93 10.27 -4.60
N ALA A 14 -2.77 10.13 -5.91
CA ALA A 14 -2.01 9.03 -6.50
C ALA A 14 -0.53 9.05 -6.09
N ALA A 15 0.09 10.24 -6.01
CA ALA A 15 1.44 10.40 -5.51
C ALA A 15 1.55 10.02 -4.03
N ARG A 16 0.56 10.40 -3.22
CA ARG A 16 0.49 10.07 -1.79
C ARG A 16 0.34 8.57 -1.57
N VAL A 17 -0.58 7.91 -2.28
CA VAL A 17 -0.75 6.45 -2.23
C VAL A 17 0.55 5.73 -2.60
N ARG A 18 1.25 6.20 -3.65
CA ARG A 18 2.56 5.64 -4.04
C ARG A 18 3.60 5.83 -2.93
N GLN A 19 3.64 6.98 -2.27
CA GLN A 19 4.56 7.23 -1.16
C GLN A 19 4.25 6.29 0.01
N LEU A 20 3.00 6.17 0.42
CA LEU A 20 2.56 5.28 1.50
C LEU A 20 2.90 3.83 1.20
N HIS A 21 2.70 3.39 -0.04
CA HIS A 21 3.10 2.06 -0.50
C HIS A 21 4.61 1.82 -0.28
N LEU A 22 5.46 2.74 -0.73
CA LEU A 22 6.92 2.60 -0.60
C LEU A 22 7.37 2.56 0.87
N ILE A 23 6.77 3.39 1.73
CA ILE A 23 7.03 3.38 3.17
C ILE A 23 6.60 2.04 3.78
N ALA A 24 5.41 1.56 3.42
CA ALA A 24 4.89 0.30 3.93
C ALA A 24 5.79 -0.88 3.54
N ALA A 25 6.20 -0.95 2.27
CA ALA A 25 7.12 -1.98 1.78
C ALA A 25 8.47 -1.96 2.53
N ALA A 26 9.04 -0.76 2.73
CA ALA A 26 10.27 -0.60 3.50
C ALA A 26 10.12 -1.07 4.97
N ARG A 27 8.99 -0.73 5.62
CA ARG A 27 8.71 -1.15 7.00
C ARG A 27 8.47 -2.66 7.12
N VAL A 28 7.73 -3.25 6.18
CA VAL A 28 7.52 -4.71 6.10
C VAL A 28 8.84 -5.45 5.97
N SER A 29 9.73 -4.95 5.09
CA SER A 29 11.08 -5.51 4.90
C SER A 29 11.93 -5.37 6.17
N ALA A 30 11.97 -4.18 6.78
CA ALA A 30 12.73 -3.91 7.99
C ALA A 30 12.25 -4.76 9.19
N ALA A 31 10.94 -4.97 9.31
CA ALA A 31 10.33 -5.79 10.34
C ALA A 31 10.48 -7.31 10.09
N ARG A 32 10.96 -7.71 8.90
CA ARG A 32 11.03 -9.11 8.46
C ARG A 32 9.71 -9.85 8.66
N ALA A 33 8.60 -9.24 8.23
CA ALA A 33 7.28 -9.85 8.37
C ALA A 33 7.26 -11.25 7.73
N THR A 34 6.65 -12.20 8.41
CA THR A 34 6.61 -13.63 8.00
C THR A 34 5.20 -14.12 7.69
N SER A 35 4.18 -13.31 7.95
CA SER A 35 2.78 -13.67 7.70
C SER A 35 2.00 -12.52 7.06
N PRO A 36 0.96 -12.83 6.26
CA PRO A 36 0.08 -11.81 5.69
C PRO A 36 -0.57 -10.91 6.77
N GLN A 37 -0.84 -11.46 7.95
CA GLN A 37 -1.39 -10.70 9.07
C GLN A 37 -0.41 -9.63 9.58
N GLN A 38 0.88 -9.97 9.75
CA GLN A 38 1.91 -9.01 10.14
C GLN A 38 2.07 -7.90 9.09
N VAL A 39 2.01 -8.26 7.80
CA VAL A 39 2.02 -7.27 6.71
C VAL A 39 0.83 -6.33 6.83
N ALA A 40 -0.38 -6.87 7.01
CA ALA A 40 -1.60 -6.07 7.13
C ALA A 40 -1.54 -5.09 8.31
N ASP A 41 -1.01 -5.52 9.46
CA ASP A 41 -0.89 -4.66 10.65
C ASP A 41 0.15 -3.54 10.45
N ILE A 42 1.30 -3.85 9.82
CA ILE A 42 2.31 -2.84 9.49
C ILE A 42 1.76 -1.82 8.47
N VAL A 43 1.07 -2.30 7.43
CA VAL A 43 0.46 -1.45 6.41
C VAL A 43 -0.60 -0.56 7.07
N ARG A 44 -1.45 -1.11 7.95
CA ARG A 44 -2.51 -0.35 8.66
C ARG A 44 -1.93 0.81 9.45
N VAL A 45 -0.86 0.59 10.22
CA VAL A 45 -0.18 1.66 10.98
C VAL A 45 0.56 2.65 10.07
N THR A 46 0.86 2.27 8.83
CA THR A 46 1.56 3.14 7.88
C THR A 46 0.62 4.04 7.11
N VAL A 47 -0.53 3.50 6.67
CA VAL A 47 -1.48 4.22 5.83
C VAL A 47 -2.57 4.93 6.63
N ASP A 48 -2.81 4.50 7.88
CA ASP A 48 -3.86 5.03 8.74
C ASP A 48 -5.22 5.05 7.99
N ASP A 49 -5.96 6.17 8.02
CA ASP A 49 -7.19 6.37 7.24
C ASP A 49 -6.96 7.10 5.90
N GLU A 50 -5.71 7.25 5.44
CA GLU A 50 -5.40 8.00 4.21
C GLU A 50 -5.79 7.27 2.92
N VAL A 51 -6.14 5.98 2.98
CA VAL A 51 -6.50 5.17 1.82
C VAL A 51 -7.78 4.38 2.04
N ASP A 52 -8.56 4.18 0.97
CA ASP A 52 -9.73 3.32 1.04
C ASP A 52 -9.37 1.84 1.24
N THR A 53 -10.35 1.04 1.65
CA THR A 53 -10.21 -0.40 1.91
C THR A 53 -9.65 -1.18 0.72
N ARG A 54 -9.96 -0.76 -0.51
CA ARG A 54 -9.50 -1.44 -1.72
C ARG A 54 -8.01 -1.18 -1.96
N THR A 55 -7.58 0.05 -1.78
CA THR A 55 -6.20 0.50 -1.90
C THR A 55 -5.36 -0.12 -0.79
N PHE A 56 -5.87 -0.15 0.44
CA PHE A 56 -5.27 -0.89 1.55
C PHE A 56 -5.04 -2.36 1.18
N ALA A 57 -6.08 -3.07 0.70
CA ALA A 57 -5.97 -4.47 0.32
C ALA A 57 -4.97 -4.71 -0.82
N ALA A 58 -4.89 -3.79 -1.79
CA ALA A 58 -3.90 -3.85 -2.86
C ALA A 58 -2.46 -3.71 -2.35
N ILE A 59 -2.20 -2.76 -1.43
CA ILE A 59 -0.87 -2.58 -0.82
C ILE A 59 -0.48 -3.82 -0.01
N VAL A 60 -1.40 -4.36 0.80
CA VAL A 60 -1.16 -5.59 1.59
C VAL A 60 -0.84 -6.77 0.67
N THR A 61 -1.59 -6.94 -0.41
CA THR A 61 -1.39 -8.02 -1.39
C THR A 61 0.00 -7.94 -2.01
N ASP A 62 0.41 -6.75 -2.44
CA ASP A 62 1.72 -6.54 -3.08
C ASP A 62 2.87 -6.77 -2.08
N CYS A 63 2.76 -6.21 -0.87
CA CYS A 63 3.74 -6.42 0.20
C CYS A 63 3.81 -7.89 0.67
N SER A 64 2.76 -8.68 0.44
CA SER A 64 2.71 -10.11 0.81
C SER A 64 3.17 -11.04 -0.31
N ALA A 65 3.46 -10.55 -1.52
CA ALA A 65 3.73 -11.39 -2.70
C ALA A 65 4.91 -12.36 -2.53
N GLY A 66 5.86 -12.05 -1.65
CA GLY A 66 7.01 -12.90 -1.32
C GLY A 66 6.80 -13.86 -0.14
N LEU A 67 5.61 -13.86 0.48
CA LEU A 67 5.32 -14.72 1.63
C LEU A 67 4.77 -16.08 1.20
N PRO A 68 5.13 -17.17 1.89
CA PRO A 68 4.54 -18.47 1.64
C PRO A 68 3.03 -18.42 1.91
N ARG A 69 2.23 -18.87 0.94
CA ARG A 69 0.79 -19.09 1.11
C ARG A 69 0.63 -20.32 1.99
N ARG A 70 0.47 -20.10 3.30
CA ARG A 70 0.08 -21.15 4.26
C ARG A 70 -1.42 -21.34 4.27
#